data_AF-A0A179FTV6-F1
#
_entry.id   AF-A0A179FTV6-F1
#
_cell.length_a   1.000
_cell.length_b   1.000
_cell.length_c   1.000
_cell.angle_alpha   90.00
_cell.angle_beta   90.00
_cell.angle_gamma   90.00
#
_symmetry.space_group_name_H-M   'P 1'
#
loop_
_entity.id
_entity.type
_entity.pdbx_description
1 polymer ?
#
loop_
_entity_poly.entity_id
_entity_poly.type
_entity_poly.pdbx_seq_one_letter_code
_entity_poly.pdbx_strand_id
1 'polypeptide(L)'
;MVYLRHNQLPALKEYKYSSVDRSLTSKYILKPFYNNFVIKLFPMSMAPNLITLTGFLFVVINVLTLLWYNPTLDQDCPAWVYFSWAIGLFLYQTFDAVDGAQARRTKQSGPLGELFDHGVDALNTSLEVLIFAASQNMGQGWKTVATLFASLLTFYVQTWDEYHTKTLTLGIVNGPVEGVLILVAVYTLTGLLGGAHIWQQSMLRAIGIPESLGIPKFVYELSFTEWYLVQGAIVLVLNTVESSFNVIRARHDRGDRSRGALVGLLPFFGIWTLIVTYLYLQPNILYHHLVPFVFFAGIVNAYSVGQMITAHLVKLPFPYWNVLSIPLACGVIDSLGPILIKRFGVGWPSALGHDEYQVSFVFLLLGIALGVYGSFVVDVIVSICDYLDIWCLTIKHPYDEFGPKINGEKIH
;
A
#
# COMPACT_ATOMS: atom_id res chain seq x y z
N MET A 1 23.05 1.17 7.51
CA MET A 1 22.67 -0.23 7.84
C MET A 1 22.76 -0.99 6.52
N VAL A 2 23.43 -2.14 6.46
CA VAL A 2 23.57 -2.91 5.20
C VAL A 2 22.39 -3.86 5.10
N TYR A 3 21.53 -3.68 4.09
CA TYR A 3 20.32 -4.48 3.88
C TYR A 3 20.55 -5.62 2.90
N LEU A 4 21.38 -5.40 1.87
CA LEU A 4 21.83 -6.43 0.94
C LEU A 4 23.34 -6.66 1.05
N ARG A 5 23.75 -7.93 1.18
CA ARG A 5 25.16 -8.32 1.19
C ARG A 5 25.57 -8.88 -0.17
N HIS A 6 26.84 -8.69 -0.53
CA HIS A 6 27.35 -9.08 -1.85
C HIS A 6 27.15 -10.57 -2.18
N ASN A 7 27.17 -11.45 -1.18
CA ASN A 7 26.94 -12.89 -1.36
C ASN A 7 25.48 -13.27 -1.69
N GLN A 8 24.52 -12.34 -1.55
CA GLN A 8 23.09 -12.56 -1.81
C GLN A 8 22.70 -12.14 -3.22
N LEU A 9 23.48 -11.25 -3.83
CA LEU A 9 23.19 -10.65 -5.14
C LEU A 9 23.17 -11.65 -6.33
N PRO A 10 23.94 -12.75 -6.34
CA PRO A 10 23.86 -13.72 -7.44
C PRO A 10 22.46 -14.29 -7.69
N ALA A 11 21.63 -14.40 -6.64
CA ALA A 11 20.25 -14.89 -6.76
C ALA A 11 19.36 -13.99 -7.64
N LEU A 12 19.72 -12.70 -7.81
CA LEU A 12 19.00 -11.76 -8.69
C LEU A 12 18.99 -12.24 -10.15
N LYS A 13 20.05 -12.91 -10.62
CA LYS A 13 20.13 -13.44 -11.99
C LYS A 13 19.24 -14.67 -12.20
N GLU A 14 18.92 -15.36 -11.12
CA GLU A 14 18.02 -16.53 -11.14
C GLU A 14 16.54 -16.12 -11.07
N TYR A 15 16.27 -14.85 -10.76
CA TYR A 15 14.93 -14.35 -10.58
C TYR A 15 14.14 -14.32 -11.90
N LYS A 16 12.90 -14.78 -11.85
CA LYS A 16 11.97 -14.73 -12.98
C LYS A 16 10.59 -14.32 -12.48
N TYR A 17 10.14 -13.17 -12.96
CA TYR A 17 8.80 -12.68 -12.67
C TYR A 17 7.74 -13.70 -13.09
N SER A 18 6.78 -13.93 -12.19
CA SER A 18 5.66 -14.83 -12.41
C SER A 18 4.39 -14.20 -11.85
N SER A 19 3.42 -13.93 -12.73
CA SER A 19 2.11 -13.48 -12.32
C SER A 19 1.00 -14.13 -13.12
N VAL A 20 -0.15 -14.30 -12.46
CA VAL A 20 -1.38 -14.84 -13.04
C VAL A 20 -2.49 -13.84 -12.74
N ASP A 21 -2.88 -13.10 -13.76
CA ASP A 21 -3.97 -12.12 -13.68
C ASP A 21 -5.24 -12.68 -14.31
N ARG A 22 -6.26 -12.90 -13.48
CA ARG A 22 -7.57 -13.44 -13.89
C ARG A 22 -8.63 -12.35 -14.12
N SER A 23 -8.30 -11.07 -13.95
CA SER A 23 -9.25 -9.98 -14.14
C SER A 23 -9.72 -9.89 -15.58
N LEU A 24 -11.04 -9.89 -15.75
CA LEU A 24 -11.69 -9.71 -17.05
C LEU A 24 -11.53 -8.27 -17.54
N THR A 25 -11.64 -7.30 -16.64
CA THR A 25 -11.44 -5.88 -16.93
C THR A 25 -10.02 -5.61 -17.44
N SER A 26 -9.02 -6.15 -16.74
CA SER A 26 -7.62 -6.10 -17.16
C SER A 26 -7.44 -6.73 -18.54
N LYS A 27 -7.92 -7.97 -18.71
CA LYS A 27 -7.70 -8.75 -19.94
C LYS A 27 -8.37 -8.13 -21.17
N TYR A 28 -9.61 -7.68 -21.07
CA TYR A 28 -10.42 -7.28 -22.22
C TYR A 28 -10.52 -5.77 -22.45
N ILE A 29 -10.21 -4.94 -21.44
CA ILE A 29 -10.36 -3.49 -21.54
C ILE A 29 -9.01 -2.81 -21.34
N LEU A 30 -8.39 -2.97 -20.15
CA LEU A 30 -7.24 -2.15 -19.78
C LEU A 30 -5.95 -2.57 -20.50
N LYS A 31 -5.60 -3.86 -20.57
CA LYS A 31 -4.41 -4.31 -21.30
C LYS A 31 -4.45 -3.93 -22.79
N PRO A 32 -5.58 -4.09 -23.52
CA PRO A 32 -5.70 -3.54 -24.86
C PRO A 32 -5.52 -2.02 -24.92
N PHE A 33 -6.12 -1.28 -23.99
CA PHE A 33 -5.96 0.17 -23.89
C PHE A 33 -4.47 0.57 -23.71
N TYR A 34 -3.79 -0.04 -22.74
CA TYR A 34 -2.39 0.24 -22.44
C TYR A 34 -1.45 -0.14 -23.58
N ASN A 35 -1.55 -1.38 -24.08
CA ASN A 35 -0.60 -1.92 -25.06
C ASN A 35 -0.81 -1.43 -26.49
N ASN A 36 -2.04 -1.04 -26.87
CA ASN A 36 -2.31 -0.61 -28.24
C ASN A 36 -2.28 0.91 -28.41
N PHE A 37 -2.53 1.67 -27.34
CA PHE A 37 -2.66 3.14 -27.40
C PHE A 37 -1.65 3.83 -26.50
N VAL A 38 -1.72 3.61 -25.19
CA VAL A 38 -0.96 4.40 -24.20
C VAL A 38 0.54 4.20 -24.33
N ILE A 39 1.01 2.97 -24.52
CA ILE A 39 2.45 2.66 -24.63
C ILE A 39 3.16 3.47 -25.73
N LYS A 40 2.44 3.85 -26.79
CA LYS A 40 2.99 4.63 -27.92
C LYS A 40 3.30 6.09 -27.55
N LEU A 41 2.75 6.58 -26.44
CA LEU A 41 3.01 7.92 -25.93
C LEU A 41 4.37 8.01 -25.20
N PHE A 42 4.95 6.87 -24.82
CA PHE A 42 6.22 6.81 -24.10
C PHE A 42 7.39 6.56 -25.07
N PRO A 43 8.44 7.42 -25.03
CA PRO A 43 9.60 7.25 -25.91
C PRO A 43 10.46 6.06 -25.47
N MET A 44 11.21 5.46 -26.42
CA MET A 44 12.07 4.31 -26.17
C MET A 44 13.23 4.59 -25.20
N SER A 45 13.57 5.87 -24.97
CA SER A 45 14.59 6.31 -24.03
C SER A 45 14.12 6.38 -22.58
N MET A 46 12.80 6.32 -22.34
CA MET A 46 12.24 6.43 -21.00
C MET A 46 12.31 5.08 -20.27
N ALA A 47 12.98 5.09 -19.11
CA ALA A 47 13.09 3.91 -18.25
C ALA A 47 11.73 3.55 -17.63
N PRO A 48 11.40 2.26 -17.46
CA PRO A 48 10.16 1.81 -16.82
C PRO A 48 9.94 2.43 -15.43
N ASN A 49 10.94 2.37 -14.54
CA ASN A 49 10.82 2.90 -13.18
C ASN A 49 10.57 4.42 -13.13
N LEU A 50 10.99 5.16 -14.17
CA LEU A 50 10.67 6.59 -14.28
C LEU A 50 9.18 6.79 -14.59
N ILE A 51 8.56 5.87 -15.35
CA ILE A 51 7.11 5.87 -15.58
C ILE A 51 6.39 5.61 -14.25
N THR A 52 6.76 4.57 -13.50
CA THR A 52 6.22 4.30 -12.16
C THR A 52 6.30 5.52 -11.25
N LEU A 53 7.50 6.13 -11.15
CA LEU A 53 7.73 7.32 -10.32
C LEU A 53 6.88 8.51 -10.78
N THR A 54 6.73 8.72 -12.09
CA THR A 54 5.87 9.78 -12.63
C THR A 54 4.40 9.53 -12.31
N GLY A 55 3.94 8.28 -12.38
CA GLY A 55 2.62 7.87 -11.94
C GLY A 55 2.36 8.24 -10.47
N PHE A 56 3.32 7.89 -9.60
CA PHE A 56 3.26 8.21 -8.17
C PHE A 56 3.15 9.71 -7.87
N LEU A 57 3.78 10.58 -8.67
CA LEU A 57 3.68 12.02 -8.50
C LEU A 57 2.24 12.55 -8.66
N PHE A 58 1.38 11.90 -9.46
CA PHE A 58 -0.03 12.28 -9.53
C PHE A 58 -0.74 12.05 -8.19
N VAL A 59 -0.43 10.97 -7.48
CA VAL A 59 -0.98 10.72 -6.15
C VAL A 59 -0.41 11.69 -5.12
N VAL A 60 0.89 12.01 -5.20
CA VAL A 60 1.49 13.05 -4.34
C VAL A 60 0.76 14.38 -4.52
N ILE A 61 0.44 14.78 -5.75
CA ILE A 61 -0.36 15.99 -6.03
C ILE A 61 -1.75 15.88 -5.40
N ASN A 62 -2.43 14.73 -5.49
CA ASN A 62 -3.73 14.51 -4.85
C ASN A 62 -3.66 14.62 -3.32
N VAL A 63 -2.60 14.09 -2.70
CA VAL A 63 -2.38 14.23 -1.26
C VAL A 63 -2.13 15.70 -0.89
N LEU A 64 -1.37 16.45 -1.69
CA LEU A 64 -1.15 17.88 -1.46
C LEU A 64 -2.45 18.68 -1.57
N THR A 65 -3.29 18.39 -2.56
CA THR A 65 -4.62 19.04 -2.68
C THR A 65 -5.53 18.64 -1.51
N LEU A 66 -5.48 17.39 -1.06
CA LEU A 66 -6.16 16.94 0.15
C LEU A 66 -5.72 17.73 1.39
N LEU A 67 -4.42 17.83 1.66
CA LEU A 67 -3.90 18.54 2.83
C LEU A 67 -4.23 20.04 2.80
N TRP A 68 -4.43 20.60 1.61
CA TRP A 68 -4.85 21.99 1.44
C TRP A 68 -6.35 22.19 1.71
N TYR A 69 -7.21 21.33 1.15
CA TYR A 69 -8.67 21.52 1.19
C TYR A 69 -9.38 20.80 2.33
N ASN A 70 -8.89 19.65 2.79
CA ASN A 70 -9.52 18.83 3.81
C ASN A 70 -8.47 18.07 4.67
N PRO A 71 -7.64 18.79 5.45
CA PRO A 71 -6.63 18.18 6.31
C PRO A 71 -7.23 17.38 7.49
N THR A 72 -8.51 17.59 7.80
CA THR A 72 -9.24 16.93 8.91
C THR A 72 -10.02 15.69 8.46
N LEU A 73 -10.10 15.44 7.15
CA LEU A 73 -10.79 14.32 6.50
C LEU A 73 -12.32 14.28 6.72
N ASP A 74 -12.95 15.37 7.17
CA ASP A 74 -14.36 15.43 7.60
C ASP A 74 -15.19 16.55 6.93
N GLN A 75 -14.61 17.29 5.99
CA GLN A 75 -15.30 18.36 5.28
C GLN A 75 -15.33 18.18 3.76
N ASP A 76 -16.35 18.77 3.12
CA ASP A 76 -16.45 18.75 1.67
C ASP A 76 -15.38 19.63 1.00
N CYS A 77 -14.89 19.16 -0.15
CA CYS A 77 -14.00 19.91 -1.03
C CYS A 77 -14.78 20.50 -2.21
N PRO A 78 -14.24 21.54 -2.88
CA PRO A 78 -14.74 21.93 -4.20
C PRO A 78 -14.77 20.75 -5.18
N ALA A 79 -15.80 20.64 -6.01
CA ALA A 79 -16.01 19.49 -6.90
C ALA A 79 -14.79 19.12 -7.77
N TRP A 80 -14.04 20.12 -8.24
CA TRP A 80 -12.84 19.91 -9.06
C TRP A 80 -11.75 19.12 -8.33
N VAL A 81 -11.67 19.19 -7.00
CA VAL A 81 -10.69 18.46 -6.19
C VAL A 81 -10.97 16.96 -6.29
N TYR A 82 -12.23 16.54 -6.17
CA TYR A 82 -12.59 15.13 -6.33
C TYR A 82 -12.35 14.63 -7.75
N PHE A 83 -12.61 15.45 -8.78
CA PHE A 83 -12.25 15.11 -10.16
C PHE A 83 -10.73 15.02 -10.35
N SER A 84 -9.94 15.88 -9.70
CA SER A 84 -8.47 15.76 -9.72
C SER A 84 -8.02 14.45 -9.09
N TRP A 85 -8.63 14.05 -7.97
CA TRP A 85 -8.33 12.76 -7.32
C TRP A 85 -8.65 11.58 -8.23
N ALA A 86 -9.81 11.59 -8.88
CA ALA A 86 -10.20 10.57 -9.86
C ALA A 86 -9.20 10.47 -11.02
N ILE A 87 -8.84 11.61 -11.62
CA ILE A 87 -7.89 11.67 -12.74
C ILE A 87 -6.51 11.21 -12.29
N GLY A 88 -6.01 11.71 -11.16
CA GLY A 88 -4.68 11.36 -10.66
C GLY A 88 -4.54 9.88 -10.33
N LEU A 89 -5.55 9.27 -9.70
CA LEU A 89 -5.56 7.84 -9.41
C LEU A 89 -5.66 6.98 -10.68
N PHE A 90 -6.47 7.40 -11.66
CA PHE A 90 -6.54 6.72 -12.96
C PHE A 90 -5.20 6.81 -13.73
N LEU A 91 -4.55 7.97 -13.69
CA LEU A 91 -3.22 8.16 -14.27
C LEU A 91 -2.17 7.31 -13.55
N TYR A 92 -2.23 7.23 -12.22
CA TYR A 92 -1.37 6.33 -11.44
C TYR A 92 -1.47 4.88 -11.94
N GLN A 93 -2.68 4.31 -11.94
CA GLN A 93 -2.93 2.95 -12.43
C GLN A 93 -2.46 2.75 -13.88
N THR A 94 -2.64 3.76 -14.71
CA THR A 94 -2.24 3.70 -16.12
C THR A 94 -0.73 3.67 -16.27
N PHE A 95 0.00 4.48 -15.50
CA PHE A 95 1.47 4.56 -15.57
C PHE A 95 2.12 3.29 -15.00
N ASP A 96 1.60 2.82 -13.86
CA ASP A 96 1.92 1.54 -13.22
C ASP A 96 1.81 0.38 -14.23
N ALA A 97 0.63 0.16 -14.81
CA ALA A 97 0.45 -0.93 -15.78
C ALA A 97 1.29 -0.81 -17.06
N VAL A 98 1.65 0.42 -17.46
CA VAL A 98 2.44 0.69 -18.67
C VAL A 98 3.93 0.49 -18.43
N ASP A 99 4.44 0.60 -17.21
CA ASP A 99 5.86 0.41 -16.93
C ASP A 99 6.34 -1.00 -17.32
N GLY A 100 5.55 -2.03 -17.05
CA GLY A 100 5.89 -3.42 -17.36
C GLY A 100 5.77 -3.68 -18.85
N ALA A 101 4.82 -3.02 -19.53
CA ALA A 101 4.74 -3.03 -20.99
C ALA A 101 5.96 -2.36 -21.61
N GLN A 102 6.40 -1.22 -21.06
CA GLN A 102 7.60 -0.53 -21.48
C GLN A 102 8.85 -1.38 -21.20
N ALA A 103 8.96 -2.02 -20.05
CA ALA A 103 10.08 -2.88 -19.68
C ALA A 103 10.25 -4.06 -20.66
N ARG A 104 9.13 -4.62 -21.15
CA ARG A 104 9.17 -5.64 -22.23
C ARG A 104 9.60 -5.03 -23.56
N ARG A 105 9.04 -3.86 -23.91
CA ARG A 105 9.32 -3.14 -25.16
C ARG A 105 10.79 -2.70 -25.29
N THR A 106 11.40 -2.25 -24.19
CA THR A 106 12.79 -1.76 -24.13
C THR A 106 13.81 -2.81 -23.68
N LYS A 107 13.36 -4.05 -23.42
CA LYS A 107 14.15 -5.17 -22.87
C LYS A 107 14.84 -4.85 -21.54
N GLN A 108 14.16 -4.08 -20.69
CA GLN A 108 14.61 -3.68 -19.34
C GLN A 108 13.84 -4.42 -18.23
N SER A 109 13.25 -5.58 -18.53
CA SER A 109 12.57 -6.40 -17.53
C SER A 109 13.58 -7.02 -16.56
N GLY A 110 13.37 -6.87 -15.26
CA GLY A 110 14.30 -7.39 -14.25
C GLY A 110 13.82 -7.19 -12.82
N PRO A 111 14.53 -7.75 -11.82
CA PRO A 111 14.14 -7.73 -10.41
C PRO A 111 14.04 -6.31 -9.82
N LEU A 112 14.84 -5.36 -10.32
CA LEU A 112 14.76 -3.96 -9.88
C LEU A 112 13.40 -3.33 -10.22
N GLY A 113 12.85 -3.64 -11.41
CA GLY A 113 11.59 -3.06 -11.85
C GLY A 113 10.45 -3.44 -10.93
N GLU A 114 10.32 -4.72 -10.61
CA GLU A 114 9.31 -5.21 -9.66
C GLU A 114 9.50 -4.66 -8.25
N LEU A 115 10.74 -4.60 -7.75
CA LEU A 115 11.00 -3.99 -6.44
C LEU A 115 10.54 -2.53 -6.40
N PHE A 116 10.82 -1.79 -7.47
CA PHE A 116 10.49 -0.38 -7.56
C PHE A 116 8.97 -0.19 -7.66
N ASP A 117 8.32 -0.92 -8.55
CA ASP A 117 6.88 -0.91 -8.80
C ASP A 117 6.08 -1.25 -7.53
N HIS A 118 6.27 -2.46 -7.00
CA HIS A 118 5.58 -2.90 -5.79
C HIS A 118 5.96 -2.06 -4.55
N GLY A 119 7.18 -1.50 -4.52
CA GLY A 119 7.62 -0.59 -3.45
C GLY A 119 6.90 0.76 -3.47
N VAL A 120 6.64 1.30 -4.65
CA VAL A 120 5.83 2.51 -4.85
C VAL A 120 4.38 2.24 -4.49
N ASP A 121 3.81 1.12 -4.93
CA ASP A 121 2.47 0.65 -4.55
C ASP A 121 2.28 0.55 -3.03
N ALA A 122 3.31 0.07 -2.33
CA ALA A 122 3.28 -0.06 -0.88
C ALA A 122 3.13 1.30 -0.16
N LEU A 123 3.80 2.34 -0.67
CA LEU A 123 3.66 3.71 -0.17
C LEU A 123 2.27 4.27 -0.53
N ASN A 124 1.90 4.11 -1.80
CA ASN A 124 0.68 4.62 -2.38
C ASN A 124 -0.57 4.16 -1.62
N THR A 125 -0.56 2.90 -1.16
CA THR A 125 -1.68 2.30 -0.39
C THR A 125 -2.12 3.18 0.79
N SER A 126 -1.18 3.73 1.56
CA SER A 126 -1.51 4.59 2.72
C SER A 126 -1.97 5.99 2.33
N LEU A 127 -1.46 6.52 1.21
CA LEU A 127 -1.82 7.82 0.68
C LEU A 127 -3.26 7.81 0.14
N GLU A 128 -3.60 6.76 -0.61
CA GLU A 128 -4.96 6.58 -1.12
C GLU A 128 -5.98 6.33 -0.01
N VAL A 129 -5.58 5.73 1.12
CA VAL A 129 -6.47 5.65 2.30
C VAL A 129 -6.84 7.04 2.81
N LEU A 130 -5.92 8.01 2.83
CA LEU A 130 -6.22 9.37 3.26
C LEU A 130 -7.15 10.09 2.28
N ILE A 131 -6.87 9.97 0.98
CA ILE A 131 -7.71 10.55 -0.09
C ILE A 131 -9.12 9.94 -0.04
N PHE A 132 -9.20 8.61 0.10
CA PHE A 132 -10.48 7.93 0.23
C PHE A 132 -11.23 8.35 1.48
N ALA A 133 -10.59 8.36 2.65
CA ALA A 133 -11.21 8.80 3.90
C ALA A 133 -11.82 10.21 3.80
N ALA A 134 -11.12 11.13 3.15
CA ALA A 134 -11.61 12.48 2.88
C ALA A 134 -12.75 12.52 1.86
N SER A 135 -12.69 11.69 0.80
CA SER A 135 -13.78 11.57 -0.18
C SER A 135 -15.09 11.07 0.45
N GLN A 136 -14.99 10.44 1.61
CA GLN A 136 -16.11 9.88 2.35
C GLN A 136 -16.46 10.70 3.62
N ASN A 137 -15.76 11.79 3.95
CA ASN A 137 -15.89 12.49 5.24
C ASN A 137 -15.80 11.55 6.47
N MET A 138 -14.82 10.66 6.49
CA MET A 138 -14.60 9.74 7.62
C MET A 138 -14.05 10.43 8.88
N GLY A 139 -13.38 11.57 8.70
CA GLY A 139 -12.68 12.30 9.75
C GLY A 139 -11.44 11.58 10.29
N GLN A 140 -10.77 12.23 11.22
CA GLN A 140 -9.70 11.61 12.00
C GLN A 140 -10.33 10.72 13.10
N GLY A 141 -10.22 9.41 12.96
CA GLY A 141 -10.78 8.48 13.93
C GLY A 141 -10.76 7.01 13.48
N TRP A 142 -11.49 6.17 14.21
CA TRP A 142 -11.45 4.71 14.02
C TRP A 142 -11.92 4.22 12.65
N LYS A 143 -12.81 4.94 11.95
CA LYS A 143 -13.21 4.59 10.58
C LYS A 143 -12.01 4.65 9.64
N THR A 144 -11.25 5.74 9.68
CA THR A 144 -10.01 5.92 8.91
C THR A 144 -8.93 4.91 9.30
N VAL A 145 -8.78 4.62 10.60
CA VAL A 145 -7.84 3.58 11.08
C VAL A 145 -8.25 2.19 10.57
N ALA A 146 -9.53 1.86 10.56
CA ALA A 146 -10.03 0.57 10.06
C ALA A 146 -9.79 0.41 8.55
N THR A 147 -10.04 1.47 7.77
CA THR A 147 -9.72 1.50 6.34
C THR A 147 -8.21 1.33 6.12
N LEU A 148 -7.38 2.02 6.89
CA LEU A 148 -5.92 1.88 6.82
C LEU A 148 -5.49 0.44 7.12
N PHE A 149 -6.02 -0.16 8.19
CA PHE A 149 -5.75 -1.54 8.55
C PHE A 149 -6.10 -2.51 7.42
N ALA A 150 -7.31 -2.38 6.87
CA ALA A 150 -7.79 -3.26 5.81
C ALA A 150 -6.93 -3.16 4.55
N SER A 151 -6.61 -1.95 4.10
CA SER A 151 -5.80 -1.72 2.90
C SER A 151 -4.36 -2.23 3.08
N LEU A 152 -3.71 -1.89 4.19
CA LEU A 152 -2.34 -2.36 4.45
C LEU A 152 -2.27 -3.87 4.68
N LEU A 153 -3.25 -4.48 5.35
CA LEU A 153 -3.31 -5.93 5.54
C LEU A 153 -3.47 -6.64 4.20
N THR A 154 -4.36 -6.14 3.34
CA THR A 154 -4.57 -6.71 2.00
C THR A 154 -3.27 -6.73 1.21
N PHE A 155 -2.56 -5.60 1.16
CA PHE A 155 -1.29 -5.51 0.45
C PHE A 155 -0.22 -6.42 1.07
N TYR A 156 -0.07 -6.40 2.40
CA TYR A 156 0.87 -7.27 3.11
C TYR A 156 0.61 -8.75 2.84
N VAL A 157 -0.64 -9.19 2.90
CA VAL A 157 -1.03 -10.60 2.68
C VAL A 157 -0.77 -11.02 1.23
N GLN A 158 -1.05 -10.16 0.25
CA GLN A 158 -0.76 -10.47 -1.15
C GLN A 158 0.74 -10.64 -1.40
N THR A 159 1.57 -9.75 -0.87
CA THR A 159 3.03 -9.90 -1.00
C THR A 159 3.55 -11.09 -0.18
N TRP A 160 2.95 -11.40 0.97
CA TRP A 160 3.27 -12.61 1.75
C TRP A 160 2.92 -13.90 1.01
N ASP A 161 1.76 -13.91 0.33
CA ASP A 161 1.36 -15.00 -0.54
C ASP A 161 2.41 -15.18 -1.64
N GLU A 162 2.70 -14.12 -2.41
CA GLU A 162 3.71 -14.13 -3.47
C GLU A 162 5.10 -14.59 -2.98
N TYR A 163 5.55 -14.10 -1.82
CA TYR A 163 6.81 -14.53 -1.22
C TYR A 163 6.87 -16.06 -1.07
N HIS A 164 5.77 -16.67 -0.65
CA HIS A 164 5.70 -18.10 -0.45
C HIS A 164 5.38 -18.89 -1.73
N THR A 165 4.42 -18.47 -2.53
CA THR A 165 3.99 -19.20 -3.75
C THR A 165 4.96 -19.01 -4.90
N LYS A 166 5.68 -17.89 -4.93
CA LYS A 166 6.55 -17.42 -6.01
C LYS A 166 5.81 -16.94 -7.26
N THR A 167 4.50 -16.68 -7.13
CA THR A 167 3.66 -16.20 -8.22
C THR A 167 2.62 -15.24 -7.67
N LEU A 168 2.61 -14.01 -8.16
CA LEU A 168 1.53 -13.06 -7.86
C LEU A 168 0.25 -13.50 -8.56
N THR A 169 -0.77 -13.89 -7.78
CA THR A 169 -2.06 -14.33 -8.33
C THR A 169 -3.13 -13.30 -8.05
N LEU A 170 -3.60 -12.63 -9.11
CA LEU A 170 -4.70 -11.68 -9.01
C LEU A 170 -6.02 -12.37 -9.39
N GLY A 171 -7.00 -12.24 -8.49
CA GLY A 171 -8.36 -12.75 -8.68
C GLY A 171 -9.12 -12.04 -9.82
N ILE A 172 -10.33 -12.54 -10.11
CA ILE A 172 -11.21 -11.96 -11.13
C ILE A 172 -11.58 -10.50 -10.79
N VAL A 173 -11.80 -10.25 -9.51
CA VAL A 173 -11.93 -8.91 -8.93
C VAL A 173 -10.75 -8.76 -7.98
N ASN A 174 -9.91 -7.77 -8.21
CA ASN A 174 -8.74 -7.52 -7.39
C ASN A 174 -8.54 -6.03 -7.11
N GLY A 175 -7.74 -5.73 -6.08
CA GLY A 175 -7.45 -4.36 -5.66
C GLY A 175 -6.81 -3.51 -6.77
N PRO A 176 -5.69 -3.94 -7.37
CA PRO A 176 -4.95 -3.15 -8.37
C PRO A 176 -5.77 -2.76 -9.61
N VAL A 177 -6.76 -3.58 -10.00
CA VAL A 177 -7.58 -3.35 -11.19
C VAL A 177 -8.97 -2.79 -10.84
N GLU A 178 -9.88 -3.66 -10.38
CA GLU A 178 -11.27 -3.26 -10.11
C GLU A 178 -11.36 -2.33 -8.91
N GLY A 179 -10.59 -2.57 -7.85
CA GLY A 179 -10.57 -1.72 -6.66
C GLY A 179 -10.24 -0.27 -6.98
N VAL A 180 -9.16 -0.05 -7.75
CA VAL A 180 -8.77 1.29 -8.19
C VAL A 180 -9.82 1.94 -9.09
N LEU A 181 -10.41 1.20 -10.04
CA LEU A 181 -11.49 1.74 -10.89
C LEU A 181 -12.75 2.10 -10.09
N ILE A 182 -13.08 1.33 -9.05
CA ILE A 182 -14.17 1.65 -8.12
C ILE A 182 -13.85 2.96 -7.38
N LEU A 183 -12.63 3.15 -6.90
CA LEU A 183 -12.22 4.40 -6.25
C LEU A 183 -12.29 5.60 -7.20
N VAL A 184 -11.82 5.46 -8.44
CA VAL A 184 -11.95 6.48 -9.49
C VAL A 184 -13.43 6.84 -9.72
N ALA A 185 -14.32 5.84 -9.76
CA ALA A 185 -15.75 6.06 -9.89
C ALA A 185 -16.34 6.77 -8.65
N VAL A 186 -15.95 6.37 -7.44
CA VAL A 186 -16.38 7.02 -6.18
C VAL A 186 -15.95 8.48 -6.15
N TYR A 187 -14.70 8.79 -6.47
CA TYR A 187 -14.22 10.18 -6.52
C TYR A 187 -14.98 11.00 -7.57
N THR A 188 -15.19 10.44 -8.76
CA THR A 188 -15.99 11.08 -9.81
C THR A 188 -17.42 11.35 -9.36
N LEU A 189 -18.09 10.37 -8.77
CA LEU A 189 -19.46 10.49 -8.26
C LEU A 189 -19.55 11.51 -7.12
N THR A 190 -18.56 11.55 -6.23
CA THR A 190 -18.48 12.53 -5.14
C THR A 190 -18.47 13.95 -5.69
N GLY A 191 -17.68 14.20 -6.75
CA GLY A 191 -17.67 15.49 -7.44
C GLY A 191 -18.98 15.83 -8.15
N LEU A 192 -19.64 14.85 -8.78
CA LEU A 192 -20.92 15.05 -9.48
C LEU A 192 -22.10 15.29 -8.54
N LEU A 193 -22.12 14.60 -7.39
CA LEU A 193 -23.21 14.63 -6.42
C LEU A 193 -23.06 15.76 -5.40
N GLY A 194 -21.99 16.57 -5.51
CA GLY A 194 -21.83 17.83 -4.81
C GLY A 194 -21.05 17.80 -3.51
N GLY A 195 -20.46 16.66 -3.12
CA GLY A 195 -19.61 16.58 -1.92
C GLY A 195 -19.51 15.19 -1.32
N ALA A 196 -18.61 15.04 -0.34
CA ALA A 196 -18.37 13.80 0.40
C ALA A 196 -19.47 13.49 1.43
N HIS A 197 -20.21 14.50 1.91
CA HIS A 197 -21.32 14.33 2.86
C HIS A 197 -22.39 13.33 2.40
N ILE A 198 -22.53 13.11 1.08
CA ILE A 198 -23.50 12.15 0.52
C ILE A 198 -23.29 10.74 1.06
N TRP A 199 -22.03 10.35 1.30
CA TRP A 199 -21.67 9.00 1.75
C TRP A 199 -21.98 8.78 3.24
N GLN A 200 -22.22 9.85 3.98
CA GLN A 200 -22.63 9.81 5.39
C GLN A 200 -24.14 9.66 5.57
N GLN A 201 -24.92 9.75 4.48
CA GLN A 201 -26.37 9.51 4.54
C GLN A 201 -26.66 8.01 4.69
N SER A 202 -27.76 7.68 5.37
CA SER A 202 -28.28 6.30 5.42
C SER A 202 -28.46 5.76 4.00
N MET A 203 -27.79 4.64 3.71
CA MET A 203 -27.82 4.04 2.37
C MET A 203 -29.23 3.63 1.99
N LEU A 204 -29.92 2.91 2.89
CA LEU A 204 -31.25 2.37 2.64
C LEU A 204 -32.28 3.47 2.40
N ARG A 205 -32.21 4.55 3.18
CA ARG A 205 -33.06 5.72 2.97
C ARG A 205 -32.77 6.40 1.63
N ALA A 206 -31.49 6.59 1.29
CA ALA A 206 -31.08 7.26 0.07
C ALA A 206 -31.49 6.50 -1.21
N ILE A 207 -31.50 5.16 -1.18
CA ILE A 207 -31.96 4.34 -2.31
C ILE A 207 -33.49 4.09 -2.30
N GLY A 208 -34.24 4.71 -1.39
CA GLY A 208 -35.71 4.69 -1.36
C GLY A 208 -36.36 3.47 -0.72
N ILE A 209 -35.63 2.71 0.10
CA ILE A 209 -36.20 1.56 0.84
C ILE A 209 -37.08 2.09 1.99
N PRO A 210 -38.38 1.73 2.08
CA PRO A 210 -39.26 2.26 3.13
C PRO A 210 -38.92 1.71 4.53
N GLU A 211 -39.02 2.56 5.55
CA GLU A 211 -38.87 2.16 6.97
C GLU A 211 -39.92 1.12 7.42
N SER A 212 -41.05 1.04 6.70
CA SER A 212 -42.15 0.11 7.00
C SER A 212 -41.83 -1.37 6.77
N LEU A 213 -40.67 -1.71 6.17
CA LEU A 213 -40.24 -3.09 5.94
C LEU A 213 -39.76 -3.84 7.18
N GLY A 214 -39.78 -3.20 8.36
CA GLY A 214 -39.40 -3.84 9.62
C GLY A 214 -37.89 -4.10 9.77
N ILE A 215 -37.06 -3.42 8.97
CA ILE A 215 -35.60 -3.47 9.10
C ILE A 215 -35.22 -2.84 10.46
N PRO A 216 -34.39 -3.50 11.28
CA PRO A 216 -33.94 -2.93 12.55
C PRO A 216 -33.33 -1.54 12.37
N LYS A 217 -33.72 -0.57 13.22
CA LYS A 217 -33.31 0.83 13.09
C LYS A 217 -31.80 1.01 12.95
N PHE A 218 -31.01 0.27 13.72
CA PHE A 218 -29.55 0.36 13.68
C PHE A 218 -28.96 -0.07 12.32
N VAL A 219 -29.60 -0.99 11.58
CA VAL A 219 -29.20 -1.39 10.22
C VAL A 219 -29.69 -0.36 9.20
N TYR A 220 -30.89 0.15 9.41
CA TYR A 220 -31.51 1.13 8.53
C TYR A 220 -30.74 2.46 8.51
N GLU A 221 -30.19 2.87 9.65
CA GLU A 221 -29.45 4.12 9.81
C GLU A 221 -27.99 4.05 9.33
N LEU A 222 -27.47 2.86 8.99
CA LEU A 222 -26.09 2.72 8.50
C LEU A 222 -25.86 3.54 7.24
N SER A 223 -24.78 4.34 7.27
CA SER A 223 -24.40 5.15 6.12
C SER A 223 -23.78 4.32 4.99
N PHE A 224 -23.68 4.88 3.79
CA PHE A 224 -22.93 4.23 2.70
C PHE A 224 -21.52 3.87 3.13
N THR A 225 -20.83 4.79 3.82
CA THR A 225 -19.48 4.56 4.36
C THR A 225 -19.44 3.37 5.31
N GLU A 226 -20.44 3.21 6.18
CA GLU A 226 -20.50 2.09 7.14
C GLU A 226 -20.80 0.76 6.46
N TRP A 227 -21.70 0.75 5.46
CA TRP A 227 -21.93 -0.42 4.63
C TRP A 227 -20.68 -0.84 3.85
N TYR A 228 -19.93 0.12 3.32
CA TYR A 228 -18.64 -0.13 2.68
C TYR A 228 -17.64 -0.76 3.66
N LEU A 229 -17.53 -0.25 4.89
CA LEU A 229 -16.65 -0.82 5.90
C LEU A 229 -17.04 -2.27 6.28
N VAL A 230 -18.34 -2.57 6.39
CA VAL A 230 -18.84 -3.93 6.62
C VAL A 230 -18.48 -4.85 5.45
N GLN A 231 -18.73 -4.41 4.21
CA GLN A 231 -18.36 -5.15 3.01
C GLN A 231 -16.85 -5.40 2.95
N GLY A 232 -16.05 -4.34 3.17
CA GLY A 232 -14.60 -4.38 3.16
C GLY A 232 -14.04 -5.35 4.21
N ALA A 233 -14.61 -5.36 5.42
CA ALA A 233 -14.23 -6.31 6.46
C ALA A 233 -14.48 -7.78 6.05
N ILE A 234 -15.63 -8.06 5.42
CA ILE A 234 -15.96 -9.40 4.92
C ILE A 234 -14.95 -9.81 3.83
N VAL A 235 -14.73 -8.94 2.85
CA VAL A 235 -13.80 -9.19 1.72
C VAL A 235 -12.38 -9.41 2.24
N LEU A 236 -11.93 -8.59 3.20
CA LEU A 236 -10.60 -8.71 3.82
C LEU A 236 -10.40 -10.09 4.46
N VAL A 237 -11.37 -10.56 5.25
CA VAL A 237 -11.30 -11.86 5.90
C VAL A 237 -11.26 -12.98 4.87
N LEU A 238 -12.13 -12.94 3.87
CA LEU A 238 -12.17 -13.95 2.81
C LEU A 238 -10.85 -14.00 2.02
N ASN A 239 -10.32 -12.85 1.61
CA ASN A 239 -9.05 -12.76 0.89
C ASN A 239 -7.87 -13.28 1.73
N THR A 240 -7.86 -12.98 3.04
CA THR A 240 -6.81 -13.44 3.94
C THR A 240 -6.85 -14.95 4.12
N VAL A 241 -8.05 -15.52 4.25
CA VAL A 241 -8.27 -16.96 4.36
C VAL A 241 -7.89 -17.68 3.05
N GLU A 242 -8.30 -17.16 1.90
CA GLU A 242 -7.96 -17.72 0.60
C GLU A 242 -6.45 -17.72 0.35
N SER A 243 -5.77 -16.59 0.61
CA SER A 243 -4.31 -16.48 0.50
C SER A 243 -3.61 -17.45 1.44
N SER A 244 -4.15 -17.62 2.66
CA SER A 244 -3.62 -18.60 3.62
C SER A 244 -3.72 -20.04 3.11
N PHE A 245 -4.85 -20.41 2.51
CA PHE A 245 -5.01 -21.74 1.89
C PHE A 245 -4.09 -21.93 0.68
N ASN A 246 -3.92 -20.89 -0.15
CA ASN A 246 -3.03 -20.91 -1.30
C ASN A 246 -1.58 -21.18 -0.88
N VAL A 247 -1.09 -20.44 0.11
CA VAL A 247 0.27 -20.62 0.67
C VAL A 247 0.44 -22.02 1.27
N ILE A 248 -0.52 -22.50 2.05
CA ILE A 248 -0.47 -23.84 2.66
C ILE A 248 -0.37 -24.92 1.58
N ARG A 249 -1.19 -24.81 0.52
CA ARG A 249 -1.19 -25.75 -0.61
C ARG A 249 0.14 -25.71 -1.36
N ALA A 250 0.60 -24.53 -1.78
CA ALA A 250 1.85 -24.39 -2.52
C ALA A 250 3.08 -24.88 -1.74
N ARG A 251 3.11 -24.70 -0.41
CA ARG A 251 4.16 -25.27 0.43
C ARG A 251 4.04 -26.77 0.59
N HIS A 252 2.82 -27.28 0.78
CA HIS A 252 2.57 -28.72 0.86
C HIS A 252 3.05 -29.43 -0.41
N ASP A 253 2.75 -28.89 -1.59
CA ASP A 253 3.13 -29.47 -2.89
C ASP A 253 4.65 -29.49 -3.11
N ARG A 254 5.41 -28.65 -2.40
CA ARG A 254 6.89 -28.66 -2.38
C ARG A 254 7.49 -29.55 -1.28
N GLY A 255 6.67 -30.21 -0.46
CA GLY A 255 7.13 -31.03 0.66
C GLY A 255 7.58 -30.22 1.89
N ASP A 256 7.27 -28.93 1.94
CA ASP A 256 7.62 -28.05 3.06
C ASP A 256 6.61 -28.16 4.21
N ARG A 257 7.04 -27.88 5.44
CA ARG A 257 6.12 -27.73 6.59
C ARG A 257 5.17 -26.54 6.34
N SER A 258 3.91 -26.82 5.97
CA SER A 258 2.96 -25.82 5.47
C SER A 258 2.53 -24.78 6.52
N ARG A 259 2.40 -25.16 7.80
CA ARG A 259 1.90 -24.27 8.87
C ARG A 259 2.89 -23.19 9.31
N GLY A 260 4.19 -23.39 9.11
CA GLY A 260 5.22 -22.42 9.51
C GLY A 260 5.11 -21.08 8.78
N ALA A 261 4.49 -21.06 7.60
CA ALA A 261 4.30 -19.83 6.83
C ALA A 261 3.34 -18.83 7.48
N LEU A 262 2.33 -19.31 8.22
CA LEU A 262 1.36 -18.44 8.90
C LEU A 262 2.02 -17.57 9.99
N VAL A 263 3.18 -18.01 10.51
CA VAL A 263 4.00 -17.21 11.43
C VAL A 263 4.45 -15.90 10.75
N GLY A 264 4.57 -15.89 9.42
CA GLY A 264 4.87 -14.71 8.63
C GLY A 264 3.80 -13.62 8.69
N LEU A 265 2.59 -13.90 9.20
CA LEU A 265 1.56 -12.89 9.44
C LEU A 265 1.71 -12.20 10.82
N LEU A 266 2.40 -12.83 11.77
CA LEU A 266 2.56 -12.29 13.13
C LEU A 266 3.23 -10.92 13.18
N PRO A 267 4.26 -10.59 12.37
CA PRO A 267 4.87 -9.26 12.38
C PRO A 267 3.86 -8.15 12.10
N PHE A 268 2.97 -8.34 11.12
CA PHE A 268 1.92 -7.37 10.79
C PHE A 268 0.97 -7.17 11.99
N PHE A 269 0.41 -8.25 12.53
CA PHE A 269 -0.53 -8.16 13.65
C PHE A 269 0.13 -7.64 14.94
N GLY A 270 1.40 -7.95 15.18
CA GLY A 270 2.17 -7.42 16.31
C GLY A 270 2.33 -5.90 16.22
N ILE A 271 2.74 -5.39 15.07
CA ILE A 271 2.86 -3.93 14.83
C ILE A 271 1.49 -3.26 14.92
N TRP A 272 0.45 -3.86 14.34
CA TRP A 272 -0.90 -3.29 14.38
C TRP A 272 -1.51 -3.30 15.78
N THR A 273 -1.16 -4.28 16.61
CA THR A 273 -1.50 -4.26 18.03
C THR A 273 -0.88 -3.05 18.72
N LEU A 274 0.39 -2.73 18.43
CA LEU A 274 1.04 -1.53 18.94
C LEU A 274 0.39 -0.25 18.42
N ILE A 275 0.07 -0.18 17.12
CA ILE A 275 -0.61 0.98 16.50
C ILE A 275 -1.96 1.25 17.18
N VAL A 276 -2.84 0.24 17.23
CA VAL A 276 -4.18 0.37 17.82
C VAL A 276 -4.08 0.71 19.29
N THR A 277 -3.16 0.08 20.02
CA THR A 277 -2.94 0.40 21.44
C THR A 277 -2.49 1.84 21.61
N TYR A 278 -1.49 2.31 20.85
CA TYR A 278 -1.01 3.68 20.96
C TYR A 278 -2.11 4.70 20.68
N LEU A 279 -2.87 4.53 19.59
CA LEU A 279 -3.99 5.41 19.24
C LEU A 279 -5.12 5.38 20.27
N TYR A 280 -5.39 4.23 20.89
CA TYR A 280 -6.36 4.13 21.96
C TYR A 280 -5.90 4.86 23.23
N LEU A 281 -4.62 4.74 23.59
CA LEU A 281 -4.06 5.41 24.77
C LEU A 281 -3.86 6.91 24.55
N GLN A 282 -3.76 7.36 23.29
CA GLN A 282 -3.55 8.76 22.92
C GLN A 282 -4.69 9.29 22.01
N PRO A 283 -5.88 9.58 22.56
CA PRO A 283 -7.01 10.12 21.80
C PRO A 283 -6.70 11.42 21.06
N ASN A 284 -5.82 12.27 21.61
CA ASN A 284 -5.40 13.49 20.92
C ASN A 284 -4.74 13.18 19.56
N ILE A 285 -3.92 12.12 19.50
CA ILE A 285 -3.32 11.67 18.24
C ILE A 285 -4.40 11.11 17.32
N LEU A 286 -5.29 10.27 17.83
CA LEU A 286 -6.35 9.65 17.03
C LEU A 286 -7.32 10.67 16.39
N TYR A 287 -7.72 11.71 17.11
CA TYR A 287 -8.78 12.62 16.68
C TYR A 287 -8.26 13.97 16.12
N HIS A 288 -6.99 14.33 16.37
CA HIS A 288 -6.44 15.62 15.92
C HIS A 288 -5.14 15.51 15.11
N HIS A 289 -4.38 14.42 15.25
CA HIS A 289 -3.08 14.24 14.58
C HIS A 289 -2.92 12.85 13.92
N LEU A 290 -4.02 12.28 13.43
CA LEU A 290 -4.04 10.98 12.80
C LEU A 290 -3.34 11.01 11.43
N VAL A 291 -3.49 12.09 10.66
CA VAL A 291 -2.86 12.21 9.34
C VAL A 291 -1.34 11.96 9.36
N PRO A 292 -0.51 12.67 10.16
CA PRO A 292 0.92 12.35 10.28
C PRO A 292 1.19 10.94 10.82
N PHE A 293 0.31 10.42 11.68
CA PHE A 293 0.41 9.03 12.16
C PHE A 293 0.13 8.00 11.06
N VAL A 294 -0.80 8.27 10.14
CA VAL A 294 -1.10 7.42 8.98
C VAL A 294 0.09 7.38 8.02
N PHE A 295 0.77 8.50 7.77
CA PHE A 295 2.03 8.51 7.02
C PHE A 295 3.09 7.61 7.68
N PHE A 296 3.24 7.70 9.00
CA PHE A 296 4.15 6.83 9.75
C PHE A 296 3.77 5.35 9.59
N ALA A 297 2.52 4.99 9.85
CA ALA A 297 2.04 3.60 9.73
C ALA A 297 2.17 3.06 8.30
N GLY A 298 1.93 3.90 7.30
CA GLY A 298 2.14 3.62 5.88
C GLY A 298 3.59 3.25 5.59
N ILE A 299 4.55 4.07 6.03
CA ILE A 299 5.98 3.80 5.84
C ILE A 299 6.43 2.54 6.59
N VAL A 300 5.91 2.29 7.80
CA VAL A 300 6.17 1.05 8.54
C VAL A 300 5.76 -0.17 7.72
N ASN A 301 4.57 -0.13 7.10
CA ASN A 301 4.10 -1.21 6.24
C ASN A 301 4.91 -1.31 4.94
N ALA A 302 5.18 -0.19 4.27
CA ALA A 302 5.98 -0.15 3.05
C ALA A 302 7.39 -0.70 3.27
N TYR A 303 8.00 -0.43 4.43
CA TYR A 303 9.27 -1.01 4.81
C TYR A 303 9.18 -2.53 5.00
N SER A 304 8.17 -3.04 5.72
CA SER A 304 7.99 -4.50 5.87
C SER A 304 7.74 -5.22 4.54
N VAL A 305 6.94 -4.62 3.67
CA VAL A 305 6.68 -5.16 2.33
C VAL A 305 7.92 -5.09 1.46
N GLY A 306 8.65 -3.96 1.45
CA GLY A 306 9.91 -3.82 0.73
C GLY A 306 10.95 -4.84 1.15
N GLN A 307 11.09 -5.11 2.46
CA GLN A 307 11.96 -6.18 2.97
C GLN A 307 11.52 -7.56 2.45
N MET A 308 10.23 -7.83 2.38
CA MET A 308 9.68 -9.10 1.89
C MET A 308 9.88 -9.29 0.39
N ILE A 309 9.67 -8.24 -0.43
CA ILE A 309 9.96 -8.25 -1.87
C ILE A 309 11.46 -8.46 -2.08
N THR A 310 12.31 -7.71 -1.36
CA THR A 310 13.76 -7.90 -1.44
C THR A 310 14.15 -9.33 -1.10
N ALA A 311 13.62 -9.88 0.01
CA ALA A 311 13.88 -11.26 0.40
C ALA A 311 13.37 -12.27 -0.64
N HIS A 312 12.26 -11.99 -1.32
CA HIS A 312 11.76 -12.79 -2.42
C HIS A 312 12.75 -12.83 -3.59
N LEU A 313 13.19 -11.66 -4.05
CA LEU A 313 14.07 -11.48 -5.21
C LEU A 313 15.45 -12.13 -5.01
N VAL A 314 16.04 -12.01 -3.82
CA VAL A 314 17.35 -12.60 -3.49
C VAL A 314 17.26 -13.93 -2.73
N LYS A 315 16.08 -14.54 -2.68
CA LYS A 315 15.84 -15.86 -2.06
C LYS A 315 16.28 -15.97 -0.58
N LEU A 316 16.10 -14.90 0.18
CA LEU A 316 16.39 -14.85 1.62
C LEU A 316 15.24 -15.41 2.47
N PRO A 317 15.51 -15.79 3.73
CA PRO A 317 14.47 -16.14 4.68
C PRO A 317 13.50 -14.98 4.91
N PHE A 318 12.28 -15.31 5.34
CA PHE A 318 11.21 -14.34 5.56
C PHE A 318 11.63 -13.30 6.62
N PRO A 319 11.43 -11.99 6.37
CA PRO A 319 11.78 -10.95 7.32
C PRO A 319 10.70 -10.83 8.41
N TYR A 320 11.01 -11.32 9.61
CA TYR A 320 10.09 -11.25 10.76
C TYR A 320 10.20 -9.95 11.58
N TRP A 321 11.21 -9.11 11.30
CA TRP A 321 11.54 -7.97 12.15
C TRP A 321 11.42 -6.63 11.42
N ASN A 322 10.72 -5.69 12.04
CA ASN A 322 10.66 -4.30 11.63
C ASN A 322 11.19 -3.41 12.75
N VAL A 323 12.33 -2.74 12.51
CA VAL A 323 12.98 -1.88 13.50
C VAL A 323 12.12 -0.69 13.94
N LEU A 324 11.19 -0.24 13.09
CA LEU A 324 10.28 0.87 13.39
C LEU A 324 9.21 0.51 14.43
N SER A 325 9.05 -0.77 14.75
CA SER A 325 8.19 -1.21 15.86
C SER A 325 8.75 -0.83 17.23
N ILE A 326 10.08 -0.69 17.36
CA ILE A 326 10.75 -0.40 18.63
C ILE A 326 10.33 0.97 19.19
N PRO A 327 10.51 2.10 18.46
CA PRO A 327 10.13 3.39 19.00
C PRO A 327 8.62 3.48 19.25
N LEU A 328 7.77 2.88 18.41
CA LEU A 328 6.33 2.80 18.67
C LEU A 328 6.02 2.03 19.97
N ALA A 329 6.69 0.89 20.21
CA ALA A 329 6.56 0.13 21.45
C ALA A 329 6.97 0.96 22.67
N CYS A 330 8.03 1.76 22.57
CA CYS A 330 8.41 2.71 23.62
C CYS A 330 7.28 3.72 23.89
N GLY A 331 6.64 4.26 22.86
CA GLY A 331 5.50 5.17 23.02
C GLY A 331 4.29 4.51 23.70
N VAL A 332 4.01 3.24 23.38
CA VAL A 332 2.96 2.46 24.05
C VAL A 332 3.29 2.23 25.52
N ILE A 333 4.50 1.78 25.83
CA ILE A 333 4.97 1.55 27.20
C ILE A 333 4.89 2.85 28.00
N ASP A 334 5.38 3.96 27.46
CA ASP A 334 5.30 5.27 28.09
C ASP A 334 3.84 5.66 28.42
N SER A 335 2.92 5.47 27.47
CA SER A 335 1.50 5.78 27.61
C SER A 335 0.77 4.88 28.63
N LEU A 336 1.24 3.65 28.85
CA LEU A 336 0.66 2.72 29.81
C LEU A 336 0.94 3.11 31.27
N GLY A 337 2.09 3.73 31.56
CA GLY A 337 2.52 4.08 32.90
C GLY A 337 1.47 4.86 33.72
N PRO A 338 0.99 6.02 33.22
CA PRO A 338 -0.03 6.82 33.91
C PRO A 338 -1.36 6.07 34.13
N ILE A 339 -1.74 5.20 33.19
CA ILE A 339 -2.98 4.42 33.28
C ILE A 339 -2.87 3.35 34.36
N LEU A 340 -1.72 2.69 34.46
CA LEU A 340 -1.47 1.71 35.51
C LEU A 340 -1.44 2.37 36.90
N ILE A 341 -0.84 3.56 37.03
CA ILE A 341 -0.90 4.35 38.27
C ILE A 341 -2.36 4.63 38.64
N LYS A 342 -3.16 5.14 37.69
CA LYS A 342 -4.56 5.49 37.95
C LYS A 342 -5.44 4.30 38.32
N ARG A 343 -5.21 3.13 37.70
CA ARG A 343 -6.09 1.96 37.84
C ARG A 343 -5.68 1.01 38.97
N PHE A 344 -4.38 0.89 39.22
CA PHE A 344 -3.82 -0.12 40.12
C PHE A 344 -2.87 0.47 41.17
N GLY A 345 -2.56 1.77 41.13
CA GLY A 345 -1.61 2.41 42.05
C GLY A 345 -0.14 2.04 41.80
N VAL A 346 0.16 1.33 40.71
CA VAL A 346 1.51 0.89 40.32
C VAL A 346 1.76 1.31 38.88
N GLY A 347 2.90 1.94 38.58
CA GLY A 347 3.29 2.34 37.22
C GLY A 347 4.42 3.37 37.24
N TRP A 348 4.60 4.09 36.14
CA TRP A 348 5.63 5.14 36.00
C TRP A 348 5.00 6.42 35.41
N PRO A 349 5.56 7.61 35.71
CA PRO A 349 5.17 8.83 35.03
C PRO A 349 5.54 8.76 33.54
N SER A 350 4.69 9.33 32.69
CA SER A 350 4.95 9.47 31.25
C SER A 350 6.12 10.42 31.01
N ALA A 351 7.16 9.95 30.30
CA ALA A 351 8.29 10.75 29.86
C ALA A 351 7.92 11.66 28.69
N LEU A 352 6.95 11.26 27.86
CA LEU A 352 6.39 12.10 26.80
C LEU A 352 5.26 13.01 27.32
N GLY A 353 5.01 13.06 28.63
CA GLY A 353 3.97 13.89 29.22
C GLY A 353 2.60 13.72 28.56
N HIS A 354 1.93 14.85 28.35
CA HIS A 354 0.62 14.97 27.70
C HIS A 354 0.69 15.92 26.49
N ASP A 355 -0.25 15.75 25.56
CA ASP A 355 -0.52 16.64 24.43
C ASP A 355 0.67 16.96 23.51
N GLU A 356 1.34 18.10 23.69
CA GLU A 356 2.35 18.64 22.75
C GLU A 356 3.54 17.71 22.51
N TYR A 357 4.01 17.04 23.57
CA TYR A 357 5.13 16.12 23.48
C TYR A 357 4.74 14.80 22.79
N GLN A 358 3.48 14.36 22.90
CA GLN A 358 2.97 13.21 22.15
C GLN A 358 2.89 13.53 20.65
N VAL A 359 2.44 14.74 20.30
CA VAL A 359 2.43 15.20 18.90
C VAL A 359 3.86 15.29 18.35
N SER A 360 4.76 15.89 19.11
CA SER A 360 6.19 15.97 18.75
C SER A 360 6.80 14.58 18.57
N PHE A 361 6.42 13.62 19.40
CA PHE A 361 6.84 12.23 19.29
C PHE A 361 6.32 11.56 18.01
N VAL A 362 5.07 11.82 17.59
CA VAL A 362 4.55 11.30 16.30
C VAL A 362 5.36 11.83 15.12
N PHE A 363 5.72 13.11 15.11
CA PHE A 363 6.60 13.65 14.06
C PHE A 363 8.01 13.08 14.12
N LEU A 364 8.54 12.79 15.32
CA LEU A 364 9.80 12.07 15.48
C LEU A 364 9.71 10.64 14.92
N LEU A 365 8.63 9.90 15.22
CA LEU A 365 8.37 8.57 14.66
C LEU A 365 8.35 8.61 13.13
N LEU A 366 7.63 9.59 12.56
CA LEU A 366 7.58 9.79 11.12
C LEU A 366 8.97 10.10 10.54
N GLY A 367 9.74 10.99 11.16
CA GLY A 367 11.11 11.31 10.72
C GLY A 367 12.05 10.11 10.76
N ILE A 368 11.98 9.30 11.84
CA ILE A 368 12.74 8.04 11.95
C ILE A 368 12.31 7.06 10.86
N ALA A 369 11.00 6.91 10.63
CA ALA A 369 10.47 6.03 9.58
C ALA A 369 10.96 6.42 8.19
N LEU A 370 10.91 7.71 7.85
CA LEU A 370 11.45 8.26 6.61
C LEU A 370 12.95 7.98 6.48
N GLY A 371 13.73 8.18 7.54
CA GLY A 371 15.17 7.92 7.53
C GLY A 371 15.52 6.44 7.33
N VAL A 372 14.85 5.54 8.05
CA VAL A 372 15.05 4.09 7.94
C VAL A 372 14.63 3.59 6.57
N TYR A 373 13.42 3.94 6.13
CA TYR A 373 12.90 3.50 4.83
C TYR A 373 13.70 4.10 3.67
N GLY A 374 14.04 5.39 3.73
CA GLY A 374 14.91 6.03 2.74
C GLY A 374 16.28 5.38 2.65
N SER A 375 16.91 5.08 3.80
CA SER A 375 18.17 4.32 3.83
C SER A 375 18.03 2.92 3.22
N PHE A 376 16.91 2.25 3.44
CA PHE A 376 16.63 0.94 2.86
C PHE A 376 16.48 1.01 1.34
N VAL A 377 15.66 1.94 0.84
CA VAL A 377 15.45 2.14 -0.60
C VAL A 377 16.77 2.46 -1.30
N VAL A 378 17.56 3.39 -0.76
CA VAL A 378 18.85 3.76 -1.36
C VAL A 378 19.82 2.59 -1.40
N ASP A 379 20.02 1.89 -0.27
CA ASP A 379 20.98 0.78 -0.18
C ASP A 379 20.60 -0.37 -1.12
N VAL A 380 19.33 -0.75 -1.16
CA VAL A 380 18.86 -1.87 -1.99
C VAL A 380 18.91 -1.51 -3.47
N ILE A 381 18.41 -0.33 -3.87
CA ILE A 381 18.43 0.09 -5.28
C ILE A 381 19.87 0.23 -5.78
N VAL A 382 20.75 0.91 -5.03
CA VAL A 382 22.15 1.09 -5.44
C VAL A 382 22.85 -0.26 -5.54
N SER A 383 22.68 -1.14 -4.55
CA SER A 383 23.29 -2.48 -4.57
C SER A 383 22.85 -3.32 -5.78
N ILE A 384 21.58 -3.26 -6.16
CA ILE A 384 21.06 -3.98 -7.34
C ILE A 384 21.58 -3.33 -8.63
N CYS A 385 21.53 -2.00 -8.74
CA CYS A 385 22.02 -1.26 -9.89
C CYS A 385 23.51 -1.52 -10.15
N ASP A 386 24.34 -1.46 -9.11
CA ASP A 386 25.78 -1.69 -9.20
C ASP A 386 26.09 -3.14 -9.61
N TYR A 387 25.35 -4.12 -9.08
CA TYR A 387 25.57 -5.52 -9.39
C TYR A 387 25.12 -5.93 -10.80
N LEU A 388 23.97 -5.41 -11.25
CA LEU A 388 23.41 -5.72 -12.56
C LEU A 388 23.94 -4.80 -13.67
N ASP A 389 24.76 -3.81 -13.33
CA ASP A 389 25.26 -2.78 -14.24
C ASP A 389 24.14 -2.00 -14.96
N ILE A 390 23.16 -1.52 -14.19
CA ILE A 390 21.99 -0.76 -14.71
C ILE A 390 21.83 0.57 -13.98
N TRP A 391 21.01 1.45 -14.55
CA TRP A 391 20.59 2.69 -13.90
C TRP A 391 19.11 2.60 -13.51
N CYS A 392 18.75 3.20 -12.38
CA CYS A 392 17.39 3.08 -11.84
C CYS A 392 16.36 3.86 -12.67
N LEU A 393 16.65 5.10 -13.06
CA LEU A 393 15.68 6.02 -13.67
C LEU A 393 15.98 6.37 -15.13
N THR A 394 17.05 5.80 -15.69
CA THR A 394 17.50 6.01 -17.07
C THR A 394 17.93 4.67 -17.66
N ILE A 395 17.89 4.53 -18.99
CA ILE A 395 18.32 3.30 -19.65
C ILE A 395 19.82 3.41 -19.93
N LYS A 396 20.63 2.60 -19.24
CA LYS A 396 22.09 2.56 -19.44
C LYS A 396 22.48 1.88 -20.75
N HIS A 397 21.80 0.78 -21.07
CA HIS A 397 22.05 -0.06 -22.25
C HIS A 397 20.80 -0.09 -23.15
N PRO A 398 20.62 0.88 -24.06
CA PRO A 398 19.44 0.96 -24.92
C PRO A 398 19.37 -0.22 -25.89
N TYR A 399 18.16 -0.76 -26.07
CA TYR A 399 17.93 -1.76 -27.10
C TYR A 399 17.89 -1.10 -28.48
N ASP A 400 18.89 -1.41 -29.32
CA ASP A 400 18.89 -1.04 -30.73
C ASP A 400 18.38 -2.21 -31.58
N GLU A 401 17.21 -2.04 -32.18
CA GLU A 401 16.60 -3.04 -33.08
C GLU A 401 17.36 -3.17 -34.41
N PHE A 402 18.12 -2.14 -34.81
CA PHE A 402 18.90 -2.05 -36.03
C PHE A 402 20.42 -2.11 -35.81
N GLY A 403 20.85 -2.25 -34.56
CA GLY A 403 22.25 -2.40 -34.19
C GLY A 403 22.85 -3.69 -34.77
N PRO A 404 24.17 -3.73 -35.04
CA PRO A 404 24.80 -4.94 -35.53
C PRO A 404 24.52 -6.09 -34.55
N LYS A 405 23.89 -7.16 -35.03
CA LYS A 405 23.76 -8.42 -34.28
C LYS A 405 25.16 -8.99 -34.10
N ILE A 406 25.81 -8.65 -32.98
CA ILE A 406 27.09 -9.25 -32.62
C ILE A 406 26.81 -10.73 -32.37
N ASN A 407 27.20 -11.56 -33.33
CA ASN A 407 27.16 -13.01 -33.19
C ASN A 407 28.04 -13.40 -32.00
N GLY A 408 27.44 -13.96 -30.94
CA GLY A 408 28.12 -15.02 -30.20
C GLY A 408 28.48 -14.83 -28.74
N GLU A 409 28.06 -13.78 -28.02
CA GLU A 409 28.24 -13.75 -26.57
C GLU A 409 26.91 -13.80 -25.83
N LYS A 410 26.59 -15.00 -25.32
CA LYS A 410 25.62 -15.15 -24.22
C LYS A 410 26.24 -14.50 -22.98
N ILE A 411 25.86 -13.25 -22.71
CA ILE A 411 26.12 -12.64 -21.41
C ILE A 411 25.12 -13.27 -20.43
N HIS A 412 25.66 -13.96 -19.42
CA HIS A 412 24.95 -14.69 -18.37
C HIS A 412 24.50 -13.80 -17.20
#